data_AF-A0A1F6ZBZ7-F1
#
_entry.id   AF-A0A1F6ZBZ7-F1
#
_cell.length_a   1.000
_cell.length_b   1.000
_cell.length_c   1.000
_cell.angle_alpha   90.00
_cell.angle_beta   90.00
_cell.angle_gamma   90.00
#
_symmetry.space_group_name_H-M   'P 1'
#
loop_
_entity.id
_entity.type
_entity.pdbx_description
1 polymer ?
#
loop_
_entity_poly.entity_id
_entity_poly.type
_entity_poly.pdbx_seq_one_letter_code
_entity_poly.pdbx_strand_id
1 'polypeptide(L)'
;MLKELIEGFKKGQKAFGEDIAAIVNSVILSVVYIFGVGLTSIMSKIAGKSFLHKRFEEEKKSYWSDLNLTRKELKEYCRQF
;
A
#
# COMPACT_ATOMS: atom_id res chain seq x y z
N MET A 1 30.27 -12.50 36.44
CA MET A 1 29.03 -13.02 37.07
C MET A 1 28.00 -11.93 37.38
N LEU A 2 28.11 -11.13 38.46
CA LEU A 2 27.04 -10.17 38.81
C LEU A 2 26.86 -9.05 37.77
N LYS A 3 27.96 -8.54 37.21
CA LYS A 3 27.93 -7.51 36.15
C LYS A 3 27.26 -8.01 34.86
N GLU A 4 27.56 -9.23 34.46
CA GLU A 4 26.98 -9.85 33.25
C GLU A 4 25.48 -10.11 33.41
N LEU A 5 25.03 -10.48 34.61
CA LEU A 5 23.61 -10.63 34.92
C LEU A 5 22.87 -9.28 34.83
N ILE A 6 23.47 -8.20 35.35
CA ILE A 6 22.89 -6.85 35.27
C ILE A 6 22.87 -6.34 33.83
N GLU A 7 23.93 -6.59 33.06
CA GLU A 7 23.97 -6.23 31.64
C GLU A 7 22.94 -7.01 30.82
N GLY A 8 22.80 -8.32 31.07
CA GLY A 8 21.78 -9.15 30.45
C GLY A 8 20.37 -8.68 30.80
N PHE A 9 20.12 -8.35 32.07
CA PHE A 9 18.84 -7.82 32.53
C PHE A 9 18.51 -6.47 31.88
N LYS A 10 19.48 -5.55 31.80
CA LYS A 10 19.30 -4.25 31.15
C LYS A 10 19.02 -4.38 29.65
N LYS A 11 19.69 -5.32 28.97
CA LYS A 11 19.42 -5.63 27.56
C LYS A 11 18.02 -6.21 27.37
N GLY A 12 17.61 -7.15 28.23
CA GLY A 12 16.27 -7.74 28.20
C GLY A 12 15.17 -6.71 28.45
N GLN A 13 15.34 -5.83 29.44
CA GLN A 13 14.39 -4.75 29.72
C GLN A 13 14.28 -3.78 28.53
N LYS A 14 15.40 -3.45 27.88
CA LYS A 14 15.40 -2.59 26.70
C LYS A 14 14.61 -3.22 25.55
N ALA A 15 14.91 -4.48 25.21
CA ALA A 15 14.21 -5.20 24.15
C ALA A 15 12.71 -5.33 24.43
N PHE A 16 12.35 -5.68 25.66
CA PHE A 16 10.94 -5.74 26.08
C PHE A 16 10.23 -4.39 25.93
N GLY A 17 10.90 -3.30 26.32
CA GLY A 17 10.38 -1.95 26.13
C GLY A 17 10.17 -1.58 24.66
N GLU A 18 11.11 -1.95 23.79
CA GLU A 18 11.02 -1.75 22.35
C GLU A 18 9.85 -2.55 21.74
N ASP A 19 9.67 -3.81 22.14
CA ASP A 19 8.58 -4.66 21.67
C ASP A 19 7.21 -4.12 22.10
N ILE A 20 7.06 -3.77 23.39
CA ILE A 20 5.82 -3.17 23.90
C ILE A 20 5.53 -1.84 23.21
N ALA A 21 6.55 -1.00 23.00
CA ALA A 21 6.39 0.26 22.28
C ALA A 21 5.90 0.04 20.84
N ALA A 22 6.44 -0.97 20.15
CA ALA A 22 6.01 -1.32 18.80
C ALA A 22 4.54 -1.79 18.79
N ILE A 23 4.15 -2.64 19.73
CA ILE A 23 2.76 -3.12 19.86
C ILE A 23 1.80 -1.96 20.12
N VAL A 24 2.11 -1.12 21.12
CA VAL A 24 1.27 0.03 21.49
C VAL A 24 1.14 1.00 20.31
N ASN A 25 2.25 1.34 19.65
CA ASN A 25 2.22 2.20 18.47
C ASN A 25 1.38 1.58 17.35
N SER A 26 1.52 0.28 17.09
CA SER A 26 0.72 -0.41 16.09
C SER A 26 -0.79 -0.37 16.40
N VAL A 27 -1.17 -0.56 17.68
CA VAL A 27 -2.57 -0.49 18.11
C VAL A 27 -3.10 0.93 17.95
N ILE A 28 -2.39 1.95 18.42
CA ILE A 28 -2.78 3.35 18.27
C ILE A 28 -2.93 3.71 16.79
N LEU A 29 -1.94 3.36 15.97
CA LEU A 29 -1.96 3.65 14.53
C LEU A 29 -3.13 2.96 13.83
N SER A 30 -3.43 1.72 14.21
CA SER A 30 -4.58 0.96 13.68
C SER A 30 -5.90 1.65 14.00
N VAL A 31 -6.08 2.10 15.24
CA VAL A 31 -7.27 2.86 15.65
C VAL A 31 -7.37 4.16 14.85
N VAL A 32 -6.28 4.92 14.74
CA VAL A 32 -6.26 6.17 13.95
C VAL A 32 -6.56 5.92 12.47
N TYR A 33 -6.08 4.82 11.89
CA TYR A 33 -6.39 4.48 10.50
C TYR A 33 -7.86 4.12 10.32
N ILE A 34 -8.42 3.28 11.21
CA ILE A 34 -9.82 2.85 11.11
C ILE A 34 -10.76 4.05 11.30
N PHE A 35 -10.54 4.86 12.32
CA PHE A 35 -11.43 5.98 12.62
C PHE A 35 -11.12 7.24 11.81
N GLY A 36 -9.86 7.51 11.47
CA GLY A 36 -9.49 8.64 10.63
C GLY A 36 -9.76 8.37 9.15
N VAL A 37 -9.12 7.33 8.59
CA VAL A 37 -9.26 6.99 7.16
C VAL A 37 -10.58 6.28 6.88
N GLY A 38 -11.01 5.36 7.74
CA GLY A 38 -12.27 4.64 7.53
C GLY A 38 -13.48 5.55 7.63
N LEU A 39 -13.55 6.44 8.63
CA LEU A 39 -14.67 7.40 8.73
C LEU A 39 -14.66 8.40 7.58
N THR A 40 -13.50 8.92 7.18
CA THR A 40 -13.41 9.82 6.01
C THR A 40 -13.81 9.12 4.71
N SER A 41 -13.48 7.83 4.54
CA SER A 41 -13.95 7.02 3.42
C SER A 41 -15.47 6.86 3.43
N ILE A 42 -16.08 6.54 4.59
CA ILE A 42 -17.54 6.45 4.74
C ILE A 42 -18.19 7.79 4.39
N MET A 43 -17.68 8.90 4.92
CA MET A 43 -18.20 10.24 4.66
C MET A 43 -18.05 10.64 3.18
N SER A 44 -16.94 10.29 2.54
CA SER A 44 -16.74 10.54 1.11
C SER A 44 -17.76 9.79 0.25
N LYS A 45 -18.10 8.56 0.63
CA LYS A 45 -19.07 7.71 -0.05
C LYS A 45 -20.48 8.27 0.09
N ILE A 46 -20.83 8.78 1.27
CA ILE A 46 -22.10 9.48 1.50
C ILE A 46 -22.16 10.78 0.70
N ALA A 47 -21.06 11.53 0.62
CA ALA A 47 -20.95 12.77 -0.17
C ALA A 47 -20.87 12.54 -1.70
N GLY A 48 -21.03 11.29 -2.17
CA GLY A 48 -20.96 10.94 -3.59
C GLY A 48 -19.57 11.10 -4.22
N LYS A 49 -18.52 11.34 -3.42
CA LYS A 49 -17.14 11.43 -3.91
C LYS A 49 -16.53 10.04 -3.97
N SER A 50 -16.54 9.47 -5.18
CA SER A 50 -15.80 8.24 -5.47
C SER A 50 -14.32 8.58 -5.64
N PHE A 51 -13.47 8.20 -4.66
CA PHE A 51 -12.01 8.40 -4.73
C PHE A 51 -11.38 7.69 -5.94
N LEU A 52 -11.89 6.51 -6.27
CA LEU A 52 -11.65 5.85 -7.53
C LEU A 52 -12.90 6.04 -8.37
N HIS A 53 -12.87 7.02 -9.28
CA HIS A 53 -13.90 7.10 -10.31
C HIS A 53 -13.89 5.74 -11.02
N LYS A 54 -14.93 4.91 -10.86
CA LYS A 54 -15.14 3.67 -11.63
C LYS A 54 -15.46 4.05 -13.08
N ARG A 55 -14.60 4.84 -13.72
CA ARG A 55 -14.42 4.81 -15.16
C ARG A 55 -13.45 3.66 -15.42
N PHE A 56 -13.90 2.43 -15.21
CA PHE A 56 -13.54 1.43 -16.19
C PHE A 56 -14.31 1.90 -17.42
N GLU A 57 -13.64 2.72 -18.23
CA GLU A 57 -14.19 3.29 -19.44
C GLU A 57 -14.73 2.12 -20.25
N GLU A 58 -16.06 2.00 -20.33
CA GLU A 58 -16.75 1.10 -21.27
C GLU A 58 -16.34 1.41 -22.73
N GLU A 59 -15.55 2.46 -22.96
CA GLU A 59 -15.14 2.95 -24.28
C GLU A 59 -13.63 2.91 -24.57
N LYS A 60 -12.75 2.56 -23.60
CA LYS A 60 -11.36 2.25 -23.95
C LYS A 60 -11.22 0.75 -24.16
N LYS A 61 -11.54 0.33 -25.39
CA LYS A 61 -10.87 -0.83 -26.01
C LYS A 61 -9.40 -0.71 -25.62
N SER A 62 -8.93 -1.67 -24.85
CA SER A 62 -7.64 -1.58 -24.19
C SER A 62 -6.54 -1.14 -25.15
N TYR A 63 -5.47 -0.50 -24.66
CA TYR A 63 -4.30 -0.16 -25.50
C TYR A 63 -3.67 -1.37 -26.21
N TRP A 64 -4.09 -2.59 -25.87
CA TRP A 64 -3.86 -3.79 -26.63
C TRP A 64 -4.64 -3.74 -27.95
N SER A 65 -3.92 -3.52 -29.03
CA SER A 65 -4.40 -3.85 -30.37
C SER A 65 -4.29 -5.36 -30.57
N ASP A 66 -5.26 -5.96 -31.26
CA ASP A 66 -5.14 -7.35 -31.71
C ASP A 66 -3.87 -7.45 -32.57
N LEU A 67 -2.87 -8.19 -32.08
CA LEU A 67 -1.59 -8.36 -32.77
C LEU A 67 -1.84 -9.15 -34.06
N ASN A 68 -2.06 -8.42 -35.15
CA ASN A 68 -2.20 -9.01 -36.47
C ASN A 68 -0.82 -9.50 -36.92
N LEU A 69 -0.54 -10.81 -36.73
CA LEU A 69 0.76 -11.46 -36.98
C LEU A 69 1.15 -11.55 -38.48
N THR A 70 0.51 -10.76 -39.34
CA THR A 70 0.87 -10.63 -40.75
C THR A 70 2.14 -9.82 -40.92
N ARG A 71 2.96 -10.12 -41.95
CA ARG A 71 4.17 -9.35 -42.26
C ARG A 71 3.78 -7.91 -42.65
N LYS A 72 4.09 -6.94 -41.79
CA LYS A 72 3.98 -5.51 -42.10
C LYS A 72 5.31 -4.97 -42.64
N GLU A 73 5.28 -3.77 -43.21
CA GLU A 73 6.48 -3.11 -43.70
C GLU A 73 7.45 -2.79 -42.55
N LEU A 74 8.75 -2.98 -42.79
CA LEU A 74 9.81 -2.85 -41.78
C LEU A 74 9.80 -1.49 -41.06
N LYS A 75 9.36 -0.45 -41.76
CA LYS A 75 9.26 0.92 -41.26
C LYS A 75 8.21 1.10 -40.14
N GLU A 76 7.16 0.28 -40.12
CA GLU A 76 6.17 0.32 -39.03
C GLU A 76 6.71 -0.27 -37.74
N TYR A 77 7.51 -1.34 -37.82
CA TYR A 77 8.17 -1.93 -36.64
C TYR A 77 9.15 -0.97 -35.97
N CYS A 78 9.85 -0.13 -36.75
CA CYS A 78 10.78 0.86 -36.21
C CYS A 78 10.10 2.03 -35.46
N ARG A 79 8.76 2.18 -35.53
CA ARG A 79 8.01 3.23 -34.81
C ARG A 79 7.39 2.75 -33.49
N GLN A 80 7.59 1.47 -33.15
CA GLN A 80 7.00 0.84 -31.97
C GLN A 80 7.87 0.93 -30.71
N PHE A 81 9.13 1.34 -30.85
CA PHE A 81 10.08 1.66 -29.79
C PHE A 81 10.45 3.15 -29.87
#